data_AF-A0A5A7MW61-F1
#
_entry.id   AF-A0A5A7MW61-F1
#
_cell.length_a   1.000
_cell.length_b   1.000
_cell.length_c   1.000
_cell.angle_alpha   90.00
_cell.angle_beta   90.00
_cell.angle_gamma   90.00
#
_symmetry.space_group_name_H-M   'P 1'
#
loop_
_entity.id
_entity.type
_entity.pdbx_description
1 polymer ?
#
loop_
_entity_poly.entity_id
_entity_poly.type
_entity_poly.pdbx_seq_one_letter_code
_entity_poly.pdbx_strand_id
1 'polypeptide(L)'
;MGRRSDGRDLTKEWQEKFDRAAYVTSADELNALDLSKVDHLLGLFEPSHMKFESDRQKDEAGEPSLAEMTSTAIDILSRDEDGFFLMVEGGRIDHAHHDGNAKRALKDGQAFAQAVQMALSKVDLDNTLILVTADHSHVFTIAGYPTRGNPILGLSVPPAKDGSPGTEPALAEDGKPYTTLGYWTGPGAVTGERPLVTSEEAQDLDYHQQAAIPTEWENHGGEDVALFAAGPWSHLVGGVIEQNVIYHIMDYAMGLSEDQSSD
;
A
#
# COMPACT_ATOMS: atom_id res chain seq x y z
N MET A 1 -20.84 -13.98 -12.09
CA MET A 1 -21.75 -13.02 -12.75
C MET A 1 -21.44 -11.63 -12.23
N GLY A 2 -21.36 -10.63 -13.10
CA GLY A 2 -21.13 -9.23 -12.69
C GLY A 2 -22.35 -8.60 -12.00
N ARG A 3 -22.16 -7.45 -11.36
CA ARG A 3 -23.22 -6.73 -10.60
C ARG A 3 -24.06 -5.76 -11.45
N ARG A 4 -23.71 -5.55 -12.72
CA ARG A 4 -24.39 -4.60 -13.60
C ARG A 4 -25.78 -5.11 -14.00
N SER A 5 -26.78 -4.24 -13.94
CA SER A 5 -28.17 -4.54 -14.30
C SER A 5 -28.60 -3.94 -15.64
N ASP A 6 -27.71 -3.25 -16.35
CA ASP A 6 -28.00 -2.54 -17.60
C ASP A 6 -27.61 -3.32 -18.86
N GLY A 7 -27.20 -4.58 -18.71
CA GLY A 7 -26.85 -5.48 -19.82
C GLY A 7 -25.56 -5.13 -20.55
N ARG A 8 -24.79 -4.16 -20.04
CA ARG A 8 -23.54 -3.70 -20.66
C ARG A 8 -22.33 -4.50 -20.20
N ASP A 9 -21.48 -4.85 -21.15
CA ASP A 9 -20.17 -5.43 -20.92
C ASP A 9 -19.10 -4.35 -21.14
N LEU A 10 -18.66 -3.72 -20.05
CA LEU A 10 -17.75 -2.58 -20.14
C LEU A 10 -16.32 -2.98 -20.54
N THR A 11 -15.89 -4.22 -20.26
CA THR A 11 -14.56 -4.67 -20.69
C THR A 11 -14.55 -4.85 -22.20
N LYS A 12 -15.63 -5.42 -22.75
CA LYS A 12 -15.81 -5.52 -24.20
C LYS A 12 -15.92 -4.15 -24.87
N GLU A 13 -16.75 -3.25 -24.35
CA GLU A 13 -16.88 -1.89 -24.90
C GLU A 13 -15.54 -1.14 -24.88
N TRP A 14 -14.72 -1.33 -23.84
CA TRP A 14 -13.38 -0.75 -23.75
C TRP A 14 -12.43 -1.36 -24.78
N GLN A 15 -12.43 -2.69 -24.96
CA GLN A 15 -11.60 -3.35 -25.97
C GLN A 15 -11.97 -2.97 -27.40
N GLU A 16 -13.25 -2.74 -27.69
CA GLU A 16 -13.73 -2.29 -29.01
C GLU A 16 -13.39 -0.83 -29.30
N LYS A 17 -13.15 -0.02 -28.26
CA LYS A 17 -12.82 1.41 -28.39
C LYS A 17 -11.37 1.66 -28.81
N PHE A 18 -10.44 0.78 -28.43
CA PHE A 18 -9.01 1.01 -28.59
C PHE A 18 -8.38 -0.03 -29.51
N ASP A 19 -7.57 0.43 -30.45
CA ASP A 19 -6.71 -0.47 -31.22
C ASP A 19 -5.65 -1.10 -30.32
N ARG A 20 -5.26 -2.34 -30.66
CA ARG A 20 -4.21 -3.08 -29.94
C ARG A 20 -4.48 -3.18 -28.43
N ALA A 21 -5.76 -3.31 -28.07
CA ALA A 21 -6.22 -3.48 -26.71
C ALA A 21 -6.12 -4.94 -26.24
N ALA A 22 -5.64 -5.14 -25.01
CA ALA A 22 -5.66 -6.42 -24.33
C ALA A 22 -6.44 -6.33 -23.03
N TYR A 23 -7.24 -7.36 -22.75
CA TYR A 23 -7.93 -7.54 -21.47
C TYR A 23 -7.46 -8.86 -20.85
N VAL A 24 -7.01 -8.81 -19.61
CA VAL A 24 -6.48 -9.97 -18.86
C VAL A 24 -7.06 -10.02 -17.46
N THR A 25 -7.17 -11.23 -16.91
CA THR A 25 -7.80 -11.50 -15.61
C THR A 25 -6.95 -12.37 -14.69
N SER A 26 -5.74 -12.76 -15.10
CA SER A 26 -4.81 -13.51 -14.26
C SER A 26 -3.36 -13.10 -14.48
N ALA A 27 -2.49 -13.48 -13.55
CA ALA A 27 -1.04 -13.30 -13.68
C ALA A 27 -0.48 -14.01 -14.93
N ASP A 28 -0.96 -15.22 -15.21
CA ASP A 28 -0.49 -16.00 -16.37
C ASP A 28 -0.87 -15.33 -17.69
N GLU A 29 -2.09 -14.80 -17.79
CA GLU A 29 -2.53 -14.05 -18.97
C GLU A 29 -1.69 -12.78 -19.17
N LEU A 30 -1.43 -12.04 -18.09
CA LEU A 30 -0.55 -10.86 -18.12
C LEU A 30 0.86 -11.22 -18.61
N ASN A 31 1.44 -12.28 -18.07
CA ASN A 31 2.79 -12.75 -18.39
C ASN A 31 2.91 -13.31 -19.82
N ALA A 32 1.80 -13.79 -20.39
CA ALA A 32 1.76 -14.32 -21.75
C ALA A 32 1.65 -13.22 -22.83
N LEU A 33 1.41 -11.96 -22.46
CA LEU A 33 1.27 -10.87 -23.42
C LEU A 33 2.60 -10.57 -24.11
N ASP A 34 2.53 -10.40 -25.44
CA ASP A 34 3.58 -9.70 -26.19
C ASP A 34 3.36 -8.19 -26.06
N LEU A 35 3.98 -7.59 -25.04
CA LEU A 35 3.81 -6.17 -24.73
C LEU A 35 4.17 -5.26 -25.91
N SER A 36 5.03 -5.70 -26.85
CA SER A 36 5.36 -4.93 -28.05
C SER A 36 4.16 -4.72 -29.00
N LYS A 37 3.10 -5.52 -28.84
CA LYS A 37 1.86 -5.49 -29.65
C LYS A 37 0.65 -4.92 -28.91
N VAL A 38 0.78 -4.62 -27.62
CA VAL A 38 -0.30 -4.09 -26.79
C VAL A 38 -0.05 -2.61 -26.54
N ASP A 39 -0.98 -1.74 -26.92
CA ASP A 39 -0.89 -0.30 -26.65
C ASP A 39 -1.81 0.12 -25.50
N HIS A 40 -2.91 -0.62 -25.32
CA HIS A 40 -3.87 -0.40 -24.24
C HIS A 40 -4.05 -1.71 -23.48
N LEU A 41 -3.83 -1.71 -22.17
CA LEU A 41 -4.00 -2.88 -21.32
C LEU A 41 -5.00 -2.60 -20.20
N LEU A 42 -6.00 -3.47 -20.07
CA LEU A 42 -6.91 -3.53 -18.92
C LEU A 42 -6.70 -4.87 -18.20
N GLY A 43 -6.12 -4.83 -17.01
CA GLY A 43 -6.00 -6.00 -16.13
C GLY A 43 -6.98 -5.91 -14.97
N LEU A 44 -7.91 -6.86 -14.87
CA LEU A 44 -8.85 -6.97 -13.73
C LEU A 44 -8.75 -8.36 -13.11
N PHE A 45 -7.89 -8.49 -12.11
CA PHE A 45 -7.47 -9.78 -11.56
C PHE A 45 -8.42 -10.38 -10.53
N GLU A 46 -9.32 -9.56 -9.96
CA GLU A 46 -10.30 -9.99 -8.96
C GLU A 46 -11.67 -9.32 -9.20
N PRO A 47 -12.78 -9.92 -8.74
CA PRO A 47 -14.12 -9.32 -8.87
C PRO A 47 -14.32 -8.02 -8.09
N SER A 48 -13.43 -7.73 -7.14
CA SER A 48 -13.42 -6.51 -6.31
C SER A 48 -11.96 -6.12 -6.03
N HIS A 49 -11.52 -6.18 -4.77
CA HIS A 49 -10.14 -5.93 -4.41
C HIS A 49 -9.28 -7.17 -4.67
N MET A 50 -8.04 -6.94 -5.10
CA MET A 50 -6.98 -7.96 -5.09
C MET A 50 -6.75 -8.51 -3.68
N LYS A 51 -6.13 -9.69 -3.55
CA LYS A 51 -5.83 -10.24 -2.22
C LYS A 51 -4.81 -9.35 -1.50
N PHE A 52 -4.76 -9.49 -0.18
CA PHE A 52 -3.59 -9.02 0.57
C PHE A 52 -2.34 -9.75 0.07
N GLU A 53 -1.18 -9.09 0.09
CA GLU A 53 0.07 -9.73 -0.35
C GLU A 53 0.36 -11.03 0.41
N SER A 54 -0.03 -11.10 1.69
CA SER A 54 0.09 -12.31 2.51
C SER A 54 -0.74 -13.50 2.05
N ASP A 55 -1.81 -13.25 1.30
CA ASP A 55 -2.78 -14.24 0.87
C ASP A 55 -2.74 -14.50 -0.64
N ARG A 56 -2.05 -13.64 -1.40
CA ARG A 56 -1.92 -13.70 -2.87
C ARG A 56 -1.48 -15.05 -3.41
N GLN A 57 -0.52 -15.71 -2.77
CA GLN A 57 -0.03 -17.03 -3.21
C GLN A 57 -1.07 -18.16 -3.08
N LYS A 58 -2.15 -17.94 -2.34
CA LYS A 58 -3.26 -18.89 -2.18
C LYS A 58 -4.38 -18.63 -3.18
N ASP A 59 -4.28 -17.59 -4.00
CA ASP A 59 -5.24 -17.34 -5.06
C ASP A 59 -5.11 -18.42 -6.15
N GLU A 60 -6.20 -19.17 -6.36
CA GLU A 60 -6.24 -20.28 -7.32
C GLU A 60 -6.16 -19.79 -8.77
N ALA A 61 -6.75 -18.62 -9.06
CA ALA A 61 -6.69 -18.02 -10.40
C ALA A 61 -5.34 -17.34 -10.66
N GLY A 62 -4.69 -16.88 -9.59
CA GLY A 62 -3.40 -16.23 -9.58
C GLY A 62 -3.50 -14.76 -10.00
N GLU A 63 -2.87 -13.88 -9.24
CA GLU A 63 -2.83 -12.46 -9.51
C GLU A 63 -1.38 -11.91 -9.42
N PRO A 64 -1.03 -10.90 -10.25
CA PRO A 64 0.29 -10.29 -10.21
C PRO A 64 0.46 -9.49 -8.90
N SER A 65 1.70 -9.42 -8.42
CA SER A 65 2.08 -8.47 -7.37
C SER A 65 1.98 -7.03 -7.87
N LEU A 66 1.90 -6.08 -6.94
CA LEU A 66 1.94 -4.65 -7.26
C LEU A 66 3.21 -4.26 -8.02
N ALA A 67 4.34 -4.90 -7.72
CA ALA A 67 5.59 -4.69 -8.43
C ALA A 67 5.55 -5.22 -9.89
N GLU A 68 4.94 -6.39 -10.12
CA GLU A 68 4.75 -6.93 -11.48
C GLU A 68 3.81 -6.05 -12.30
N MET A 69 2.70 -5.58 -11.72
CA MET A 69 1.80 -4.62 -12.38
C MET A 69 2.51 -3.31 -12.72
N THR A 70 3.32 -2.79 -11.78
CA THR A 70 4.12 -1.57 -11.98
C THR A 70 5.12 -1.75 -13.11
N SER A 71 5.83 -2.89 -13.16
CA SER A 71 6.77 -3.17 -14.25
C SER A 71 6.07 -3.17 -15.59
N THR A 72 4.96 -3.92 -15.72
CA THR A 72 4.24 -4.02 -16.99
C THR A 72 3.67 -2.68 -17.44
N ALA A 73 3.14 -1.87 -16.50
CA ALA A 73 2.66 -0.53 -16.81
C ALA A 73 3.78 0.34 -17.39
N ILE A 74 4.96 0.36 -16.75
CA ILE A 74 6.11 1.13 -17.24
C ILE A 74 6.59 0.59 -18.60
N ASP A 75 6.64 -0.72 -18.81
CA ASP A 75 7.05 -1.32 -20.10
C ASP A 75 6.13 -0.92 -21.26
N ILE A 76 4.83 -0.73 -20.99
CA ILE A 76 3.86 -0.27 -22.00
C ILE A 76 3.99 1.24 -22.20
N LEU A 77 3.96 2.02 -21.11
CA LEU A 77 3.87 3.48 -21.11
C LEU A 77 5.15 4.17 -21.58
N SER A 78 6.32 3.63 -21.24
CA SER A 78 7.63 4.21 -21.59
C SER A 78 7.96 4.20 -23.09
N ARG A 79 7.09 3.60 -23.92
CA ARG A 79 7.22 3.62 -25.38
C ARG A 79 6.69 4.91 -26.00
N ASP A 80 5.92 5.69 -25.25
CA ASP A 80 5.51 7.03 -25.69
C ASP A 80 6.67 8.01 -25.50
N GLU A 81 7.13 8.62 -26.59
CA GLU A 81 8.24 9.57 -26.57
C GLU A 81 7.84 10.91 -25.91
N ASP A 82 6.54 11.21 -25.82
CA ASP A 82 6.01 12.39 -25.13
C ASP A 82 5.98 12.18 -23.59
N GLY A 83 6.26 10.96 -23.13
CA GLY A 83 6.29 10.58 -21.71
C GLY A 83 4.96 10.02 -21.20
N PHE A 84 4.86 9.83 -19.88
CA PHE A 84 3.67 9.24 -19.27
C PHE A 84 3.43 9.72 -17.84
N PHE A 85 2.18 9.59 -17.42
CA PHE A 85 1.78 9.63 -16.02
C PHE A 85 1.43 8.22 -15.55
N LEU A 86 1.91 7.83 -14.37
CA LEU A 86 1.59 6.55 -13.75
C LEU A 86 1.23 6.76 -12.27
N MET A 87 0.07 6.26 -11.87
CA MET A 87 -0.34 6.14 -10.47
C MET A 87 -0.26 4.68 -10.04
N VAL A 88 0.48 4.41 -8.96
CA VAL A 88 0.58 3.09 -8.33
C VAL A 88 0.08 3.21 -6.90
N GLU A 89 -0.93 2.42 -6.54
CA GLU A 89 -1.59 2.51 -5.24
C GLU A 89 -1.42 1.22 -4.44
N GLY A 90 -0.90 1.33 -3.23
CA GLY A 90 -0.87 0.25 -2.23
C GLY A 90 -2.17 0.13 -1.44
N GLY A 91 -3.33 0.14 -2.10
CA GLY A 91 -4.63 0.37 -1.44
C GLY A 91 -5.09 -0.70 -0.44
N ARG A 92 -4.40 -1.85 -0.36
CA ARG A 92 -4.67 -2.89 0.65
C ARG A 92 -4.04 -2.58 2.01
N ILE A 93 -3.14 -1.61 2.11
CA ILE A 93 -2.58 -1.12 3.38
C ILE A 93 -3.72 -0.58 4.27
N ASP A 94 -4.57 0.28 3.71
CA ASP A 94 -5.73 0.88 4.38
C ASP A 94 -6.72 -0.20 4.87
N HIS A 95 -7.15 -1.09 3.97
CA HIS A 95 -8.06 -2.18 4.31
C HIS A 95 -7.55 -3.05 5.46
N ALA A 96 -6.25 -3.34 5.48
CA ALA A 96 -5.66 -4.12 6.56
C ALA A 96 -5.61 -3.35 7.90
N HIS A 97 -5.42 -2.04 7.88
CA HIS A 97 -5.54 -1.21 9.07
C HIS A 97 -6.99 -1.14 9.57
N HIS A 98 -7.97 -0.97 8.68
CA HIS A 98 -9.39 -1.05 9.01
C HIS A 98 -9.76 -2.38 9.72
N ASP A 99 -9.19 -3.50 9.29
CA ASP A 99 -9.33 -4.81 9.92
C ASP A 99 -8.63 -4.92 11.30
N GLY A 100 -7.87 -3.90 11.70
CA GLY A 100 -7.00 -3.95 12.88
C GLY A 100 -5.86 -4.96 12.73
N ASN A 101 -5.44 -5.29 11.50
CA ASN A 101 -4.45 -6.31 11.19
C ASN A 101 -3.15 -5.70 10.67
N ALA A 102 -2.26 -5.36 11.62
CA ALA A 102 -0.97 -4.76 11.32
C ALA A 102 -0.04 -5.69 10.53
N LYS A 103 -0.17 -7.02 10.64
CA LYS A 103 0.69 -7.94 9.90
C LYS A 103 0.42 -7.86 8.40
N ARG A 104 -0.85 -7.80 8.00
CA ARG A 104 -1.24 -7.56 6.60
C ARG A 104 -0.89 -6.15 6.17
N ALA A 105 -1.19 -5.13 6.97
CA ALA A 105 -0.87 -3.74 6.62
C ALA A 105 0.62 -3.53 6.34
N LEU A 106 1.50 -4.08 7.19
CA LEU A 106 2.95 -4.02 6.99
C LEU A 106 3.42 -4.86 5.80
N LYS A 107 2.75 -5.97 5.48
CA LYS A 107 3.08 -6.81 4.31
C LYS A 107 2.70 -6.13 3.00
N ASP A 108 1.52 -5.54 2.93
CA ASP A 108 1.10 -4.73 1.78
C ASP A 108 1.94 -3.45 1.67
N GLY A 109 2.37 -2.86 2.79
CA GLY A 109 3.35 -1.78 2.82
C GLY A 109 4.72 -2.18 2.24
N GLN A 110 5.18 -3.41 2.54
CA GLN A 110 6.37 -3.98 1.91
C GLN A 110 6.18 -4.19 0.40
N ALA A 111 5.01 -4.66 -0.04
CA ALA A 111 4.69 -4.81 -1.46
C ALA A 111 4.68 -3.47 -2.20
N PHE A 112 4.14 -2.42 -1.58
CA PHE A 112 4.19 -1.06 -2.12
C PHE A 112 5.64 -0.53 -2.21
N ALA A 113 6.45 -0.72 -1.17
CA ALA A 113 7.88 -0.37 -1.23
C ALA A 113 8.62 -1.12 -2.35
N GLN A 114 8.28 -2.38 -2.61
CA GLN A 114 8.82 -3.15 -3.74
C GLN A 114 8.37 -2.60 -5.09
N ALA A 115 7.13 -2.12 -5.21
CA ALA A 115 6.64 -1.45 -6.42
C ALA A 115 7.37 -0.12 -6.68
N VAL A 116 7.62 0.69 -5.64
CA VAL A 116 8.47 1.89 -5.74
C VAL A 116 9.88 1.53 -6.19
N GLN A 117 10.47 0.48 -5.60
CA GLN A 117 11.80 -0.01 -6.00
C GLN A 117 11.83 -0.52 -7.44
N MET A 118 10.75 -1.14 -7.91
CA MET A 118 10.59 -1.56 -9.30
C MET A 118 10.48 -0.36 -10.24
N ALA A 119 9.71 0.66 -9.89
CA ALA A 119 9.65 1.88 -10.70
C ALA A 119 11.03 2.53 -10.81
N LEU A 120 11.74 2.70 -9.69
CA LEU A 120 13.09 3.25 -9.64
C LEU A 120 14.11 2.46 -10.49
N SER A 121 13.91 1.16 -10.71
CA SER A 121 14.82 0.36 -11.53
C SER A 121 14.51 0.42 -13.03
N LYS A 122 13.36 0.98 -13.42
CA LYS A 122 12.86 1.01 -14.79
C LYS A 122 12.79 2.39 -15.42
N VAL A 123 13.01 3.45 -14.64
CA VAL A 123 12.97 4.84 -15.13
C VAL A 123 14.32 5.51 -14.98
N ASP A 124 14.53 6.57 -15.76
CA ASP A 124 15.68 7.46 -15.61
C ASP A 124 15.28 8.65 -14.71
N LEU A 125 15.98 8.84 -13.59
CA LEU A 125 15.68 9.93 -12.67
C LEU A 125 16.14 11.30 -13.20
N ASP A 126 16.87 11.36 -14.32
CA ASP A 126 17.18 12.63 -14.98
C ASP A 126 15.95 13.20 -15.71
N ASN A 127 14.94 12.37 -16.03
CA ASN A 127 13.73 12.79 -16.74
C ASN A 127 12.41 12.35 -16.09
N THR A 128 12.44 11.62 -14.97
CA THR A 128 11.25 11.12 -14.29
C THR A 128 11.14 11.65 -12.86
N LEU A 129 10.04 12.35 -12.55
CA LEU A 129 9.68 12.71 -11.18
C LEU A 129 8.89 11.56 -10.54
N ILE A 130 9.43 10.99 -9.46
CA ILE A 130 8.73 10.03 -8.59
C ILE A 130 8.31 10.74 -7.31
N LEU A 131 7.02 10.67 -7.00
CA LEU A 131 6.45 11.11 -5.73
C LEU A 131 5.86 9.90 -4.99
N VAL A 132 6.11 9.80 -3.68
CA VAL A 132 5.52 8.77 -2.80
C VAL A 132 4.88 9.46 -1.62
N THR A 133 3.58 9.24 -1.43
CA THR A 133 2.78 9.84 -0.36
C THR A 133 1.74 8.84 0.13
N ALA A 134 1.05 9.20 1.21
CA ALA A 134 -0.26 8.64 1.55
C ALA A 134 -1.36 9.68 1.29
N ASP A 135 -2.59 9.21 1.18
CA ASP A 135 -3.80 10.03 1.14
C ASP A 135 -4.26 10.43 2.55
N HIS A 136 -4.08 9.55 3.54
CA HIS A 136 -4.23 9.81 4.97
C HIS A 136 -3.45 8.80 5.82
N SER A 137 -3.50 8.93 7.15
CA SER A 137 -2.91 7.96 8.08
C SER A 137 -3.98 7.05 8.70
N HIS A 138 -3.61 6.32 9.75
CA HIS A 138 -4.46 5.47 10.59
C HIS A 138 -4.20 5.75 12.06
N VAL A 139 -5.12 5.37 12.96
CA VAL A 139 -4.89 5.43 14.41
C VAL A 139 -4.04 4.26 14.92
N PHE A 140 -3.04 3.90 14.12
CA PHE A 140 -2.04 2.88 14.34
C PHE A 140 -0.89 3.43 15.20
N THR A 141 -0.48 2.65 16.20
CA THR A 141 0.51 3.09 17.18
C THR A 141 1.65 2.09 17.35
N ILE A 142 2.85 2.63 17.58
CA ILE A 142 4.03 1.87 18.00
C ILE A 142 4.32 2.27 19.45
N ALA A 143 4.07 1.35 20.37
CA ALA A 143 4.11 1.57 21.82
C ALA A 143 5.20 0.75 22.52
N GLY A 144 5.42 1.08 23.79
CA GLY A 144 6.38 0.42 24.66
C GLY A 144 7.83 0.84 24.39
N TYR A 145 8.76 0.01 24.86
CA TYR A 145 10.20 0.28 24.78
C TYR A 145 10.96 -0.91 24.17
N PRO A 146 10.52 -1.46 23.02
CA PRO A 146 11.06 -2.70 22.49
C PRO A 146 12.58 -2.61 22.26
N THR A 147 13.30 -3.63 22.69
CA THR A 147 14.73 -3.75 22.44
C THR A 147 14.99 -3.86 20.94
N ARG A 148 16.16 -3.39 20.50
CA ARG A 148 16.56 -3.55 19.10
C ARG A 148 16.54 -5.02 18.70
N GLY A 149 15.86 -5.32 17.59
CA GLY A 149 15.69 -6.70 17.09
C GLY A 149 14.47 -7.43 17.65
N ASN A 150 13.70 -6.82 18.56
CA ASN A 150 12.38 -7.33 18.94
C ASN A 150 11.45 -7.37 17.72
N PRO A 151 10.73 -8.48 17.47
CA PRO A 151 9.78 -8.55 16.36
C PRO A 151 8.72 -7.46 16.49
N ILE A 152 8.52 -6.65 15.44
CA ILE A 152 7.58 -5.52 15.47
C ILE A 152 6.15 -5.98 15.77
N LEU A 153 5.77 -7.17 15.30
CA LEU A 153 4.46 -7.80 15.53
C LEU A 153 4.36 -8.52 16.89
N GLY A 154 5.46 -8.61 17.65
CA GLY A 154 5.51 -9.35 18.89
C GLY A 154 5.08 -8.54 20.11
N LEU A 155 5.25 -9.19 21.27
CA LEU A 155 5.16 -8.53 22.57
C LEU A 155 6.31 -7.53 22.74
N SER A 156 6.02 -6.40 23.39
CA SER A 156 7.03 -5.38 23.69
C SER A 156 8.02 -5.88 24.74
N VAL A 157 9.26 -6.16 24.35
CA VAL A 157 10.33 -6.66 25.23
C VAL A 157 11.34 -5.53 25.45
N PRO A 158 11.43 -4.92 26.65
CA PRO A 158 12.37 -3.83 26.90
C PRO A 158 13.83 -4.30 26.97
N PRO A 159 14.82 -3.44 26.70
CA PRO A 159 16.22 -3.77 26.94
C PRO A 159 16.48 -4.03 28.44
N ALA A 160 17.50 -4.84 28.74
CA ALA A 160 17.96 -5.01 30.11
C ALA A 160 18.57 -3.71 30.66
N LYS A 161 18.73 -3.63 31.99
CA LYS A 161 19.26 -2.41 32.66
C LYS A 161 20.67 -2.03 32.23
N ASP A 162 21.45 -3.00 31.75
CA ASP A 162 22.80 -2.79 31.22
C ASP A 162 22.82 -2.44 29.72
N GLY A 163 21.64 -2.29 29.10
CA GLY A 163 21.49 -1.98 27.67
C GLY A 163 21.58 -3.20 26.75
N SER A 164 21.80 -4.41 27.28
CA SER A 164 21.75 -5.63 26.48
C SER A 164 20.31 -5.99 26.06
N PRO A 165 20.10 -6.81 25.00
CA PRO A 165 18.76 -7.21 24.59
C PRO A 165 18.01 -7.92 25.72
N GLY A 166 16.79 -7.48 26.00
CA GLY A 166 15.92 -8.16 26.97
C GLY A 166 15.33 -9.46 26.41
N THR A 167 14.80 -10.28 27.32
CA THR A 167 14.21 -11.60 27.00
C THR A 167 12.75 -11.72 27.42
N GLU A 168 12.28 -10.88 28.35
CA GLU A 168 10.95 -10.97 28.93
C GLU A 168 10.05 -9.81 28.50
N PRO A 169 8.79 -10.05 28.11
CA PRO A 169 7.83 -9.01 27.81
C PRO A 169 7.61 -8.03 28.97
N ALA A 170 7.43 -6.75 28.64
CA ALA A 170 6.89 -5.80 29.59
C ALA A 170 5.43 -6.16 29.93
N LEU A 171 5.08 -6.05 31.21
CA LEU A 171 3.71 -6.22 31.69
C LEU A 171 3.06 -4.85 31.88
N ALA A 172 1.79 -4.74 31.51
CA ALA A 172 0.96 -3.60 31.88
C ALA A 172 0.53 -3.69 33.36
N GLU A 173 -0.18 -2.67 33.86
CA GLU A 173 -0.63 -2.61 35.26
C GLU A 173 -1.55 -3.77 35.67
N ASP A 174 -2.23 -4.39 34.69
CA ASP A 174 -3.05 -5.59 34.87
C ASP A 174 -2.24 -6.90 34.95
N GLY A 175 -0.90 -6.81 34.92
CA GLY A 175 0.01 -7.95 35.02
C GLY A 175 0.13 -8.79 33.74
N LYS A 176 -0.43 -8.35 32.61
CA LYS A 176 -0.40 -9.08 31.34
C LYS A 176 0.53 -8.37 30.33
N PRO A 177 1.19 -9.10 29.42
CA PRO A 177 2.03 -8.48 28.40
C PRO A 177 1.18 -7.75 27.36
N TYR A 178 1.80 -6.89 26.56
CA TYR A 178 1.15 -6.16 25.48
C TYR A 178 2.04 -6.14 24.22
N THR A 179 1.42 -5.97 23.06
CA THR A 179 2.09 -5.91 21.77
C THR A 179 2.76 -4.55 21.55
N THR A 180 3.84 -4.53 20.78
CA THR A 180 4.48 -3.28 20.35
C THR A 180 3.54 -2.45 19.48
N LEU A 181 2.68 -3.12 18.69
CA LEU A 181 1.69 -2.45 17.85
C LEU A 181 0.29 -2.51 18.46
N GLY A 182 -0.47 -1.44 18.28
CA GLY A 182 -1.87 -1.33 18.71
C GLY A 182 -2.62 -0.27 17.92
N TYR A 183 -3.92 -0.20 18.13
CA TYR A 183 -4.78 0.83 17.51
C TYR A 183 -5.56 1.61 18.56
N TRP A 184 -6.02 2.81 18.21
CA TRP A 184 -6.93 3.56 19.07
C TRP A 184 -8.37 3.06 18.97
N THR A 185 -8.87 2.87 17.75
CA THR A 185 -10.18 2.27 17.45
C THR A 185 -10.00 0.95 16.71
N GLY A 186 -10.98 0.06 16.72
CA GLY A 186 -11.00 -1.07 15.79
C GLY A 186 -11.60 -2.36 16.35
N PRO A 187 -11.65 -3.40 15.51
CA PRO A 187 -12.26 -4.68 15.86
C PRO A 187 -11.46 -5.47 16.91
N GLY A 188 -10.19 -5.12 17.14
CA GLY A 188 -9.35 -5.73 18.18
C GLY A 188 -9.62 -5.18 19.60
N ALA A 189 -10.56 -4.25 19.77
CA ALA A 189 -10.95 -3.78 21.09
C ALA A 189 -11.71 -4.84 21.88
N VAL A 190 -11.42 -4.94 23.17
CA VAL A 190 -12.04 -5.94 24.05
C VAL A 190 -13.02 -5.26 24.99
N THR A 191 -14.25 -5.79 25.06
CA THR A 191 -15.21 -5.38 26.09
C THR A 191 -14.99 -6.24 27.33
N GLY A 192 -14.48 -5.65 28.41
CA GLY A 192 -14.23 -6.33 29.68
C GLY A 192 -12.76 -6.58 29.97
N GLU A 193 -12.44 -7.75 30.51
CA GLU A 193 -11.06 -8.09 30.88
C GLU A 193 -10.18 -8.30 29.65
N ARG A 194 -9.05 -7.59 29.59
CA ARG A 194 -8.07 -7.73 28.50
C ARG A 194 -7.49 -9.15 28.46
N PRO A 195 -7.44 -9.83 27.30
CA PRO A 195 -6.90 -11.17 27.22
C PRO A 195 -5.39 -11.17 27.44
N LEU A 196 -4.88 -12.27 28.00
CA LEU A 196 -3.47 -12.59 27.93
C LEU A 196 -3.15 -12.95 26.47
N VAL A 197 -2.07 -12.40 25.91
CA VAL A 197 -1.61 -12.74 24.55
C VAL A 197 -0.18 -13.25 24.63
N THR A 198 0.11 -14.33 23.90
CA THR A 198 1.44 -14.88 23.74
C THR A 198 2.15 -14.21 22.56
N SER A 199 3.47 -14.36 22.49
CA SER A 199 4.23 -13.85 21.34
C SER A 199 3.93 -14.61 20.04
N GLU A 200 3.47 -15.87 20.13
CA GLU A 200 3.07 -16.65 18.95
C GLU A 200 1.76 -16.12 18.39
N GLU A 201 0.74 -15.96 19.25
CA GLU A 201 -0.55 -15.38 18.88
C GLU A 201 -0.41 -13.96 18.31
N ALA A 202 0.39 -13.11 18.96
CA ALA A 202 0.59 -11.72 18.50
C ALA A 202 1.19 -11.63 17.07
N GLN A 203 1.97 -12.64 16.67
CA GLN A 203 2.62 -12.72 15.37
C GLN A 203 1.82 -13.54 14.34
N ASP A 204 0.66 -14.07 14.71
CA ASP A 204 -0.20 -14.81 13.79
C ASP A 204 -0.69 -13.93 12.63
N LEU A 205 -0.95 -14.53 11.46
CA LEU A 205 -1.42 -13.80 10.28
C LEU A 205 -2.76 -13.10 10.52
N ASP A 206 -3.64 -13.75 11.27
CA ASP A 206 -5.01 -13.30 11.52
C ASP A 206 -5.14 -12.59 12.88
N TYR A 207 -4.03 -12.25 13.53
CA TYR A 207 -4.07 -11.52 14.79
C TYR A 207 -4.49 -10.05 14.59
N HIS A 208 -5.57 -9.67 15.26
CA HIS A 208 -6.02 -8.29 15.33
C HIS A 208 -5.40 -7.64 16.58
N GLN A 209 -4.60 -6.59 16.38
CA GLN A 209 -3.95 -5.91 17.50
C GLN A 209 -5.00 -5.29 18.43
N GLN A 210 -4.67 -5.24 19.72
CA GLN A 210 -5.55 -4.64 20.72
C GLN A 210 -5.84 -3.18 20.37
N ALA A 211 -7.11 -2.78 20.53
CA ALA A 211 -7.57 -1.42 20.36
C ALA A 211 -8.26 -0.87 21.62
N ALA A 212 -8.28 0.45 21.78
CA ALA A 212 -8.87 1.09 22.96
C ALA A 212 -10.40 1.26 22.87
N ILE A 213 -10.92 1.59 21.69
CA ILE A 213 -12.34 1.89 21.46
C ILE A 213 -12.92 0.89 20.45
N PRO A 214 -14.01 0.17 20.80
CA PRO A 214 -14.60 -0.82 19.90
C PRO A 214 -15.35 -0.16 18.75
N THR A 215 -14.95 -0.52 17.53
CA THR A 215 -15.59 -0.16 16.27
C THR A 215 -15.56 -1.37 15.33
N GLU A 216 -16.49 -1.43 14.37
CA GLU A 216 -16.51 -2.52 13.37
C GLU A 216 -15.24 -2.51 12.51
N TRP A 217 -14.80 -1.31 12.16
CA TRP A 217 -13.55 -1.03 11.43
C TRP A 217 -12.77 0.01 12.21
N GLU A 218 -11.45 -0.08 12.20
CA GLU A 218 -10.58 1.01 12.65
C GLU A 218 -10.81 2.29 11.81
N ASN A 219 -10.48 3.47 12.31
CA ASN A 219 -10.68 4.74 11.63
C ASN A 219 -9.37 5.40 11.19
N HIS A 220 -9.41 6.19 10.12
CA HIS A 220 -8.24 6.93 9.63
C HIS A 220 -7.66 7.87 10.71
N GLY A 221 -6.37 8.11 10.60
CA GLY A 221 -5.61 9.13 11.32
C GLY A 221 -5.64 10.46 10.58
N GLY A 222 -5.72 11.55 11.33
CA GLY A 222 -5.80 12.92 10.80
C GLY A 222 -4.51 13.73 10.92
N GLU A 223 -3.42 13.10 11.33
CA GLU A 223 -2.09 13.70 11.35
C GLU A 223 -1.47 13.79 9.94
N ASP A 224 -0.51 14.70 9.79
CA ASP A 224 0.21 14.90 8.54
C ASP A 224 0.90 13.61 8.07
N VAL A 225 0.84 13.36 6.77
CA VAL A 225 1.53 12.24 6.11
C VAL A 225 2.78 12.72 5.36
N ALA A 226 3.75 11.82 5.18
CA ALA A 226 4.99 12.14 4.50
C ALA A 226 4.80 12.19 2.97
N LEU A 227 5.52 13.12 2.33
CA LEU A 227 5.72 13.17 0.89
C LEU A 227 7.23 13.03 0.60
N PHE A 228 7.59 11.99 -0.15
CA PHE A 228 8.95 11.75 -0.65
C PHE A 228 9.01 12.05 -2.14
N ALA A 229 10.16 12.56 -2.61
CA ALA A 229 10.34 12.91 -4.02
C ALA A 229 11.75 12.59 -4.52
N ALA A 230 11.85 12.18 -5.79
CA ALA A 230 13.10 12.01 -6.53
C ALA A 230 12.92 12.42 -8.00
N GLY A 231 13.98 12.94 -8.61
CA GLY A 231 13.97 13.36 -10.03
C GLY A 231 13.75 14.87 -10.25
N PRO A 232 13.39 15.30 -11.46
CA PRO A 232 13.21 16.71 -11.82
C PRO A 232 12.21 17.39 -10.89
N TRP A 233 12.53 18.61 -10.45
CA TRP A 233 11.67 19.42 -9.57
C TRP A 233 11.37 18.83 -8.19
N SER A 234 11.97 17.71 -7.80
CA SER A 234 11.81 17.12 -6.46
C SER A 234 12.17 18.07 -5.31
N HIS A 235 13.02 19.07 -5.54
CA HIS A 235 13.36 20.09 -4.56
C HIS A 235 12.19 21.02 -4.17
N LEU A 236 11.07 21.01 -4.92
CA LEU A 236 9.83 21.69 -4.55
C LEU A 236 9.09 20.97 -3.40
N VAL A 237 9.42 19.70 -3.16
CA VAL A 237 8.92 18.93 -2.01
C VAL A 237 9.78 19.26 -0.79
N GLY A 238 9.24 20.09 0.10
CA GLY A 238 9.89 20.43 1.35
C GLY A 238 8.99 21.21 2.31
N GLY A 239 9.28 21.14 3.60
CA GLY A 239 8.49 21.79 4.64
C GLY A 239 7.16 21.09 4.91
N VAL A 240 6.14 21.87 5.25
CA VAL A 240 4.75 21.43 5.46
C VAL A 240 3.92 22.09 4.37
N ILE A 241 3.21 21.29 3.57
CA ILE A 241 2.42 21.75 2.44
C ILE A 241 1.02 21.13 2.51
N GLU A 242 0.04 21.83 1.94
CA GLU A 242 -1.30 21.26 1.75
C GLU A 242 -1.26 20.12 0.73
N GLN A 243 -2.06 19.07 0.93
CA GLN A 243 -2.04 17.88 0.07
C GLN A 243 -2.35 18.20 -1.40
N ASN A 244 -3.21 19.20 -1.67
CA ASN A 244 -3.52 19.62 -3.03
C ASN A 244 -2.32 20.23 -3.78
N VAL A 245 -1.25 20.64 -3.07
CA VAL A 245 -0.02 21.14 -3.69
C VAL A 245 0.72 20.04 -4.46
N ILE A 246 0.52 18.76 -4.11
CA ILE A 246 1.10 17.62 -4.84
C ILE A 246 0.72 17.68 -6.33
N TYR A 247 -0.54 17.98 -6.64
CA TYR A 247 -0.99 18.19 -8.02
C TYR A 247 -0.22 19.32 -8.72
N HIS A 248 -0.06 20.47 -8.06
CA HIS A 248 0.63 21.62 -8.64
C HIS A 248 2.12 21.36 -8.89
N ILE A 249 2.77 20.54 -8.06
CA ILE A 249 4.15 20.10 -8.29
C ILE A 249 4.22 19.21 -9.54
N MET A 250 3.29 18.26 -9.70
CA MET A 250 3.24 17.41 -10.90
C MET A 250 2.94 18.21 -12.17
N ASP A 251 1.92 19.08 -12.12
CA ASP A 251 1.52 19.96 -13.21
C ASP A 251 2.69 20.84 -13.69
N TYR A 252 3.41 21.45 -12.75
CA TYR A 252 4.60 22.25 -13.04
C TYR A 252 5.73 21.39 -13.62
N ALA A 253 6.01 20.22 -13.04
CA ALA A 253 7.09 19.34 -13.50
C ALA A 253 6.84 18.77 -14.91
N MET A 254 5.58 18.53 -15.25
CA MET A 254 5.16 17.99 -16.55
C MET A 254 4.82 19.07 -17.59
N GLY A 255 4.77 20.35 -17.21
CA GLY A 255 4.43 21.46 -18.12
C GLY A 255 2.98 21.46 -18.62
N LEU A 256 2.05 20.73 -17.96
CA LEU A 256 0.70 20.46 -18.48
C LEU A 256 -0.13 21.75 -18.69
N SER A 257 0.04 22.74 -17.80
CA SER A 257 -0.69 24.00 -17.85
C SER A 257 0.03 25.13 -18.61
N GLU A 258 1.35 25.03 -18.85
CA GLU A 258 2.10 26.06 -19.58
C GLU A 258 1.85 26.00 -21.10
N ASP A 259 1.68 24.79 -21.65
CA ASP A 259 1.41 24.57 -23.09
C ASP A 259 0.05 25.14 -23.56
N GLN A 260 -0.90 25.39 -22.65
CA GLN A 260 -2.20 25.98 -23.00
C GLN A 260 -2.18 27.50 -23.20
N SER A 261 -1.03 28.16 -22.96
CA SER A 261 -0.90 29.62 -23.10
C SER A 261 -0.34 30.08 -24.45
N SER A 262 -0.04 29.14 -25.35
CA SER A 262 0.62 29.36 -26.65
C SER A 262 -0.27 29.26 -27.90
N ASP A 263 -1.60 29.09 -27.74
CA ASP A 263 -2.57 29.10 -28.86
C ASP A 263 -3.30 30.45 -29.03
#